data_AF-A0A6N6MZB4-F1
#
_entry.id   AF-A0A6N6MZB4-F1
#
_cell.length_a   1.000
_cell.length_b   1.000
_cell.length_c   1.000
_cell.angle_alpha   90.00
_cell.angle_beta   90.00
_cell.angle_gamma   90.00
#
_symmetry.space_group_name_H-M   'P 1'
#
loop_
_entity.id
_entity.type
_entity.pdbx_description
1 polymer ?
#
loop_
_entity_poly.entity_id
_entity_poly.type
_entity_poly.pdbx_seq_one_letter_code
_entity_poly.pdbx_strand_id
1 'polypeptide(L)'
;MSNTPNYEVPGEMRDFAEKSVDQARKAFDSFIGAARRTADTVQGSAEVARTNAQDISSRGFEYAEQNVNAAFDLAQKLVRSRDVQEAMQHQAEFVRTQFAAIQAQAKEFGGLAQTAIQQGAEKAKTVMQESADQARKAMDQGTDAARQTAHDAEQTARNVNS
;
A
#
# COMPACT_ATOMS: atom_id res chain seq x y z
N MET A 1 -6.87 -55.02 23.79
CA MET A 1 -6.50 -54.27 22.58
C MET A 1 -7.37 -53.03 22.56
N SER A 2 -6.78 -51.87 22.84
CA SER A 2 -7.50 -50.59 22.94
C SER A 2 -7.91 -50.16 21.53
N ASN A 3 -9.20 -50.30 21.21
CA ASN A 3 -9.77 -49.84 19.96
C ASN A 3 -9.82 -48.30 20.01
N THR A 4 -8.78 -47.63 19.51
CA THR A 4 -8.81 -46.18 19.33
C THR A 4 -9.89 -45.90 18.30
N PRO A 5 -10.99 -45.20 18.63
CA PRO A 5 -12.00 -44.88 17.64
C PRO A 5 -11.32 -43.99 16.60
N ASN A 6 -11.09 -44.53 15.41
CA ASN A 6 -10.62 -43.77 14.27
C ASN A 6 -11.70 -42.71 14.02
N TYR A 7 -11.38 -41.45 14.30
CA TYR A 7 -12.32 -40.34 14.16
C TYR A 7 -12.43 -39.99 12.66
N GLU A 8 -12.98 -40.92 11.89
CA GLU A 8 -13.25 -40.74 10.48
C GLU A 8 -14.52 -39.90 10.36
N VAL A 9 -14.40 -38.67 9.87
CA VAL A 9 -15.56 -37.83 9.55
C VAL A 9 -16.41 -38.58 8.52
N PRO A 10 -17.71 -38.84 8.79
CA PRO A 10 -18.60 -39.54 7.85
C PRO A 10 -18.59 -38.88 6.47
N GLY A 11 -18.63 -39.70 5.41
CA GLY A 11 -18.52 -39.22 4.02
C GLY A 11 -19.56 -38.15 3.67
N GLU A 12 -20.80 -38.27 4.15
CA GLU A 12 -21.84 -37.28 3.87
C GLU A 12 -21.56 -35.92 4.52
N MET A 13 -20.96 -35.91 5.72
CA MET A 13 -20.56 -34.68 6.41
C MET A 13 -19.40 -34.00 5.69
N ARG A 14 -18.45 -34.80 5.19
CA ARG A 14 -17.34 -34.31 4.36
C ARG A 14 -17.85 -33.69 3.06
N ASP A 15 -18.70 -34.40 2.32
CA ASP A 15 -19.27 -33.92 1.05
C ASP A 15 -20.09 -32.65 1.23
N PHE A 16 -20.87 -32.57 2.31
CA PHE A 16 -21.61 -31.36 2.67
C PHE A 16 -20.66 -30.20 2.95
N ALA A 17 -19.63 -30.42 3.78
CA ALA A 17 -18.66 -29.40 4.12
C ALA A 17 -17.85 -28.94 2.89
N GLU A 18 -17.46 -29.84 1.97
CA GLU A 18 -16.80 -29.48 0.71
C GLU A 18 -17.69 -28.56 -0.13
N LYS A 19 -18.96 -28.94 -0.30
CA LYS A 19 -19.93 -28.11 -1.03
C LYS A 19 -20.15 -26.75 -0.36
N SER A 20 -20.15 -26.69 0.96
CA SER A 20 -20.29 -25.44 1.70
C SER A 20 -19.09 -24.52 1.53
N VAL A 21 -17.86 -25.06 1.60
CA VAL A 21 -16.63 -24.30 1.36
C VAL A 21 -16.59 -23.77 -0.06
N ASP A 22 -16.93 -24.60 -1.05
CA ASP A 22 -16.98 -24.18 -2.46
C ASP A 22 -18.03 -23.09 -2.71
N GLN A 23 -19.21 -23.20 -2.10
CA GLN A 23 -20.25 -22.18 -2.20
C GLN A 23 -19.82 -20.85 -1.56
N ALA A 24 -19.20 -20.92 -0.38
CA ALA A 24 -18.69 -19.73 0.31
C ALA A 24 -17.59 -19.03 -0.51
N ARG A 25 -16.67 -19.79 -1.13
CA ARG A 25 -15.64 -19.23 -2.02
C ARG A 25 -16.27 -18.49 -3.19
N LYS A 26 -17.23 -19.12 -3.90
CA LYS A 26 -17.93 -18.48 -5.03
C LYS A 26 -18.65 -17.19 -4.63
N ALA A 27 -19.30 -17.18 -3.47
CA ALA A 27 -19.97 -15.99 -2.96
C ALA A 27 -18.97 -14.86 -2.65
N PHE A 28 -17.82 -15.20 -2.06
CA PHE A 28 -16.75 -14.24 -1.79
C PHE A 28 -16.16 -13.66 -3.08
N ASP A 29 -15.83 -14.51 -4.06
CA ASP A 29 -15.28 -14.07 -5.35
C ASP A 29 -16.22 -13.09 -6.07
N SER A 30 -17.53 -13.39 -6.05
CA SER A 30 -18.56 -12.52 -6.62
C SER A 30 -18.63 -11.16 -5.89
N PHE A 31 -18.62 -11.19 -4.55
CA PHE A 31 -18.66 -9.98 -3.72
C PHE A 31 -17.44 -9.08 -3.97
N ILE A 32 -16.24 -9.64 -3.94
CA ILE A 32 -15.01 -8.89 -4.20
C ILE A 32 -14.98 -8.33 -5.63
N GLY A 33 -15.42 -9.12 -6.61
CA GLY A 33 -15.54 -8.65 -7.98
C GLY A 33 -16.47 -7.44 -8.11
N ALA A 34 -17.59 -7.42 -7.38
CA ALA A 34 -18.49 -6.27 -7.32
C ALA A 34 -17.87 -5.08 -6.57
N ALA A 35 -17.17 -5.32 -5.47
CA ALA A 35 -16.49 -4.29 -4.69
C ALA A 35 -15.40 -3.58 -5.53
N ARG A 36 -14.56 -4.33 -6.25
CA ARG A 36 -13.54 -3.79 -7.16
C ARG A 36 -14.17 -2.89 -8.24
N ARG A 37 -15.19 -3.38 -8.96
CA ARG A 37 -15.88 -2.58 -9.98
C ARG A 37 -16.46 -1.29 -9.41
N THR A 38 -16.99 -1.34 -8.19
CA THR A 38 -17.53 -0.15 -7.50
C THR A 38 -16.42 0.84 -7.18
N ALA A 39 -15.29 0.36 -6.61
CA ALA A 39 -14.12 1.18 -6.35
C ALA A 39 -13.59 1.84 -7.63
N ASP A 40 -13.50 1.09 -8.72
CA ASP A 40 -13.08 1.59 -10.05
C ASP A 40 -14.04 2.67 -10.59
N THR A 41 -15.35 2.47 -10.42
CA THR A 41 -16.39 3.41 -10.92
C THR A 41 -16.40 4.72 -10.10
N VAL A 42 -16.23 4.62 -8.79
CA VAL A 42 -16.13 5.77 -7.88
C VAL A 42 -14.82 6.55 -8.15
N GLN A 43 -13.72 5.85 -8.43
CA GLN A 43 -12.43 6.46 -8.77
C GLN A 43 -12.40 7.07 -10.18
N GLY A 44 -13.08 6.47 -11.17
CA GLY A 44 -13.19 7.01 -12.53
C GLY A 44 -13.96 8.35 -12.61
N SER A 45 -14.72 8.70 -11.57
CA SER A 45 -15.51 9.93 -11.48
C SER A 45 -14.78 11.07 -10.73
N ALA A 46 -13.65 10.77 -10.06
CA ALA A 46 -12.86 11.73 -9.29
C ALA A 46 -11.49 11.91 -9.94
N GLU A 47 -11.38 12.87 -10.86
CA GLU A 47 -10.16 13.17 -11.62
C GLU A 47 -8.98 13.70 -10.76
N VAL A 48 -9.08 13.69 -9.42
CA VAL A 48 -8.18 14.40 -8.50
C VAL A 48 -7.87 13.56 -7.25
N ALA A 49 -6.89 12.65 -7.35
CA ALA A 49 -5.97 12.23 -6.27
C ALA A 49 -5.08 11.07 -6.76
N ARG A 50 -4.34 11.29 -7.85
CA ARG A 50 -3.50 10.27 -8.49
C ARG A 50 -2.41 9.75 -7.55
N THR A 51 -2.18 8.46 -7.69
CA THR A 51 -0.98 7.68 -7.33
C THR A 51 -0.89 7.08 -5.92
N ASN A 52 -1.04 7.82 -4.81
CA ASN A 52 -0.75 7.22 -3.48
C ASN A 52 -1.96 6.52 -2.81
N ALA A 53 -3.16 7.10 -2.92
CA ALA A 53 -4.37 6.49 -2.32
C ALA A 53 -4.88 5.28 -3.13
N GLN A 54 -4.69 5.32 -4.46
CA GLN A 54 -5.04 4.22 -5.36
C GLN A 54 -4.24 2.95 -5.03
N ASP A 55 -2.92 3.08 -4.88
CA ASP A 55 -2.04 1.96 -4.52
C ASP A 55 -2.42 1.34 -3.17
N ILE A 56 -2.77 2.15 -2.17
CA ILE A 56 -3.15 1.65 -0.85
C ILE A 56 -4.47 0.87 -0.91
N SER A 57 -5.50 1.40 -1.60
CA SER A 57 -6.78 0.70 -1.75
C SER A 57 -6.65 -0.61 -2.52
N SER A 58 -5.87 -0.63 -3.60
CA SER A 58 -5.66 -1.82 -4.44
C SER A 58 -4.88 -2.90 -3.67
N ARG A 59 -3.80 -2.53 -2.98
CA ARG A 59 -3.04 -3.43 -2.10
C ARG A 59 -3.89 -3.98 -0.96
N GLY A 60 -4.77 -3.17 -0.39
CA GLY A 60 -5.70 -3.60 0.67
C GLY A 60 -6.63 -4.71 0.18
N PHE A 61 -7.20 -4.57 -1.02
CA PHE A 61 -8.01 -5.62 -1.63
C PHE A 61 -7.19 -6.88 -1.95
N GLU A 62 -5.98 -6.75 -2.49
CA GLU A 62 -5.10 -7.89 -2.74
C GLU A 62 -4.75 -8.67 -1.47
N TYR A 63 -4.43 -7.98 -0.37
CA TYR A 63 -4.13 -8.64 0.90
C TYR A 63 -5.36 -9.32 1.51
N ALA A 64 -6.54 -8.69 1.41
CA ALA A 64 -7.77 -9.31 1.87
C ALA A 64 -8.08 -10.58 1.07
N GLU A 65 -7.96 -10.53 -0.27
CA GLU A 65 -8.15 -11.69 -1.14
C GLU A 65 -7.14 -12.80 -0.86
N GLN A 66 -5.85 -12.48 -0.71
CA GLN A 66 -4.81 -13.47 -0.38
C GLN A 66 -5.11 -14.17 0.94
N ASN A 67 -5.47 -13.43 1.99
CA ASN A 67 -5.77 -13.99 3.30
C ASN A 67 -7.03 -14.87 3.29
N VAL A 68 -8.10 -14.42 2.62
CA VAL A 68 -9.35 -15.18 2.52
C VAL A 68 -9.17 -16.43 1.66
N ASN A 69 -8.44 -16.35 0.55
CA ASN A 69 -8.11 -17.52 -0.26
C ASN A 69 -7.28 -18.55 0.50
N ALA A 70 -6.27 -18.12 1.25
CA ALA A 70 -5.48 -19.00 2.09
C ALA A 70 -6.34 -19.69 3.17
N ALA A 71 -7.31 -18.98 3.75
CA ALA A 71 -8.26 -19.55 4.70
C ALA A 71 -9.18 -20.59 4.06
N PHE A 72 -9.69 -20.34 2.84
CA PHE A 72 -10.48 -21.33 2.11
C PHE A 72 -9.66 -22.57 1.72
N ASP A 73 -8.40 -22.40 1.33
CA ASP A 73 -7.51 -23.52 1.01
C ASP A 73 -7.27 -24.40 2.24
N LEU A 74 -7.02 -23.79 3.40
CA LEU A 74 -6.92 -24.52 4.66
C LEU A 74 -8.24 -25.22 4.99
N ALA A 75 -9.38 -24.53 4.91
CA ALA A 75 -10.69 -25.12 5.18
C ALA A 75 -10.96 -26.34 4.28
N GLN A 76 -10.60 -26.25 3.00
CA GLN A 76 -10.75 -27.35 2.04
C GLN A 76 -9.83 -28.53 2.36
N LYS A 77 -8.56 -28.26 2.74
CA LYS A 77 -7.61 -29.27 3.22
C LYS A 77 -8.09 -29.96 4.50
N LEU A 78 -8.63 -29.20 5.45
CA LEU A 78 -9.17 -29.72 6.71
C LEU A 78 -10.41 -30.60 6.50
N VAL A 79 -11.34 -30.17 5.66
CA VAL A 79 -12.52 -30.99 5.32
C VAL A 79 -12.10 -32.30 4.63
N ARG A 80 -11.04 -32.26 3.83
CA ARG A 80 -10.47 -33.44 3.14
C ARG A 80 -9.55 -34.29 4.00
N SER A 81 -9.19 -33.85 5.20
CA SER A 81 -8.32 -34.62 6.10
C SER A 81 -9.03 -35.88 6.58
N ARG A 82 -8.37 -37.02 6.49
CA ARG A 82 -8.91 -38.32 6.92
C ARG A 82 -8.81 -38.51 8.43
N ASP A 83 -7.82 -37.89 9.04
CA ASP A 83 -7.56 -37.94 10.48
C ASP A 83 -6.98 -36.61 11.00
N VAL A 84 -6.88 -36.50 12.32
CA VAL A 84 -6.36 -35.32 13.02
C VAL A 84 -4.88 -35.07 12.70
N GLN A 85 -4.13 -36.11 12.37
CA GLN A 85 -2.70 -36.01 12.09
C GLN A 85 -2.47 -35.33 10.73
N GLU A 86 -3.26 -35.70 9.71
CA GLU A 86 -3.31 -35.03 8.41
C GLU A 86 -3.79 -33.57 8.55
N ALA A 87 -4.81 -33.32 9.37
CA ALA A 87 -5.28 -31.97 9.66
C ALA A 87 -4.20 -31.08 10.31
N MET A 88 -3.42 -31.62 11.26
CA MET A 88 -2.31 -30.89 11.88
C MET A 88 -1.18 -30.60 10.89
N GLN A 89 -0.90 -31.50 9.94
CA GLN A 89 0.07 -31.24 8.88
C GLN A 89 -0.39 -30.07 8.00
N HIS A 90 -1.67 -30.02 7.62
CA HIS A 90 -2.21 -28.90 6.85
C HIS A 90 -2.18 -27.57 7.62
N GLN A 91 -2.49 -27.60 8.93
CA GLN A 91 -2.37 -26.42 9.78
C GLN A 91 -0.92 -25.91 9.85
N ALA A 92 0.05 -26.82 9.99
CA ALA A 92 1.47 -26.47 10.03
C ALA A 92 1.96 -25.88 8.69
N GLU A 93 1.53 -26.46 7.57
CA GLU A 93 1.80 -25.95 6.23
C GLU A 93 1.20 -24.55 6.03
N PHE A 94 -0.05 -24.34 6.46
CA PHE A 94 -0.71 -23.03 6.40
C PHE A 94 0.06 -21.98 7.19
N VAL A 95 0.44 -22.28 8.44
CA VAL A 95 1.22 -21.34 9.27
C VAL A 95 2.55 -20.99 8.60
N ARG A 96 3.25 -21.97 8.03
CA ARG A 96 4.51 -21.73 7.31
C ARG A 96 4.33 -20.81 6.10
N THR A 97 3.31 -21.06 5.30
CA THR A 97 2.98 -20.25 4.12
C THR A 97 2.55 -18.83 4.51
N GLN A 98 1.70 -18.69 5.53
CA GLN A 98 1.31 -17.37 6.03
C GLN A 98 2.49 -16.59 6.61
N PHE A 99 3.42 -17.25 7.30
CA PHE A 99 4.61 -16.60 7.82
C PHE A 99 5.52 -16.08 6.68
N ALA A 100 5.66 -16.87 5.61
CA ALA A 100 6.38 -16.44 4.41
C ALA A 100 5.69 -15.24 3.71
N ALA A 101 4.35 -15.26 3.61
CA ALA A 101 3.57 -14.17 3.05
C ALA A 101 3.71 -12.88 3.89
N ILE A 102 3.64 -12.98 5.22
CA ILE A 102 3.86 -11.85 6.14
C ILE A 102 5.27 -11.29 5.98
N GLN A 103 6.30 -12.13 5.87
CA GLN A 103 7.67 -11.66 5.60
C GLN A 103 7.79 -10.91 4.27
N ALA A 104 7.11 -11.39 3.22
CA ALA A 104 7.11 -10.73 1.92
C ALA A 104 6.39 -9.37 2.00
N GLN A 105 5.20 -9.32 2.61
CA GLN A 105 4.45 -8.08 2.82
C GLN A 105 5.23 -7.08 3.67
N ALA A 106 5.90 -7.52 4.74
CA ALA A 106 6.71 -6.64 5.59
C ALA A 106 7.90 -6.03 4.83
N LYS A 107 8.56 -6.80 3.95
CA LYS A 107 9.61 -6.28 3.07
C LYS A 107 9.07 -5.24 2.08
N GLU A 108 7.89 -5.49 1.52
CA GLU A 108 7.23 -4.58 0.59
C GLU A 108 6.84 -3.25 1.26
N PHE A 109 6.25 -3.31 2.47
CA PHE A 109 5.97 -2.12 3.27
C PHE A 109 7.24 -1.35 3.65
N GLY A 110 8.34 -2.06 3.97
CA GLY A 110 9.64 -1.43 4.23
C GLY A 110 10.18 -0.68 3.00
N GLY A 111 10.07 -1.29 1.81
CA GLY A 111 10.45 -0.65 0.55
C GLY A 111 9.60 0.57 0.20
N LEU A 112 8.28 0.51 0.43
CA LEU A 112 7.39 1.64 0.25
C LEU A 112 7.71 2.80 1.20
N ALA A 113 7.93 2.51 2.48
CA ALA A 113 8.29 3.52 3.47
C ALA A 113 9.62 4.21 3.12
N GLN A 114 10.62 3.43 2.70
CA GLN A 114 11.91 3.96 2.27
C GLN A 114 11.78 4.85 1.03
N THR A 115 10.96 4.44 0.05
CA THR A 115 10.69 5.23 -1.16
C THR A 115 9.98 6.55 -0.82
N ALA A 116 8.99 6.51 0.07
CA ALA A 116 8.29 7.71 0.52
C ALA A 116 9.23 8.70 1.24
N ILE A 117 10.13 8.18 2.10
CA ILE A 117 11.15 9.00 2.77
C ILE A 117 12.10 9.64 1.76
N GLN A 118 12.60 8.88 0.78
CA GLN A 118 13.49 9.38 -0.26
C GLN A 118 12.82 10.47 -1.11
N GLN A 119 11.57 10.26 -1.52
CA GLN A 119 10.80 11.26 -2.27
C GLN A 119 10.53 12.52 -1.43
N GLY A 120 10.26 12.37 -0.13
CA GLY A 120 10.13 13.49 0.79
C GLY A 120 11.43 14.29 0.94
N ALA A 121 12.56 13.60 1.07
CA ALA A 121 13.88 14.21 1.17
C ALA A 121 14.26 14.97 -0.10
N GLU A 122 14.01 14.39 -1.29
CA GLU A 122 14.26 15.06 -2.56
C GLU A 122 13.36 16.29 -2.75
N LYS A 123 12.06 16.20 -2.42
CA LYS A 123 11.18 17.38 -2.45
C LYS A 123 11.65 18.49 -1.50
N ALA A 124 12.04 18.14 -0.28
CA ALA A 124 12.55 19.11 0.68
C ALA A 124 13.82 19.81 0.18
N LYS A 125 14.72 19.05 -0.45
CA LYS A 125 15.93 19.57 -1.08
C LYS A 125 15.60 20.53 -2.23
N THR A 126 14.67 20.19 -3.11
CA THR A 126 14.23 21.06 -4.19
C THR A 126 13.65 22.37 -3.66
N VAL A 127 12.77 22.31 -2.65
CA VAL A 127 12.20 23.51 -2.03
C VAL A 127 13.30 24.38 -1.39
N MET A 128 14.27 23.77 -0.69
CA MET A 128 15.41 24.51 -0.14
C MET A 128 16.26 25.19 -1.23
N GLN A 129 16.49 24.51 -2.35
CA GLN A 129 17.24 25.08 -3.48
C GLN A 129 16.49 26.25 -4.11
N GLU A 130 15.19 26.11 -4.38
CA GLU A 130 14.34 27.19 -4.89
C GLU A 130 14.31 28.38 -3.92
N SER A 131 14.20 28.12 -2.63
CA SER A 131 14.22 29.15 -1.59
C SER A 131 15.55 29.93 -1.57
N ALA A 132 16.67 29.21 -1.67
CA ALA A 132 18.00 29.80 -1.68
C ALA A 132 18.22 30.63 -2.96
N ASP A 133 17.77 30.15 -4.11
CA ASP A 133 17.87 30.88 -5.37
C ASP A 133 16.96 32.11 -5.39
N GLN A 134 15.78 32.03 -4.78
CA GLN A 134 14.86 33.16 -4.65
C GLN A 134 15.41 34.22 -3.69
N ALA A 135 16.03 33.80 -2.58
CA ALA A 135 16.73 34.70 -1.66
C ALA A 135 17.92 35.40 -2.33
N ARG A 136 18.72 34.67 -3.11
CA ARG A 136 19.82 35.25 -3.90
C ARG A 136 19.33 36.31 -4.87
N LYS A 137 18.30 35.99 -5.67
CA LYS A 137 17.70 36.95 -6.60
C LYS A 137 17.18 38.21 -5.90
N ALA A 138 16.53 38.06 -4.75
CA ALA A 138 16.04 39.21 -3.98
C ALA A 138 17.20 40.07 -3.45
N MET A 139 18.31 39.43 -3.05
CA MET A 139 19.51 40.13 -2.58
C MET A 139 20.19 40.90 -3.71
N ASP A 140 20.36 40.27 -4.88
CA ASP A 140 20.94 40.90 -6.07
C ASP A 140 20.11 42.11 -6.52
N GLN A 141 18.78 41.97 -6.58
CA GLN A 141 17.86 43.06 -6.90
C GLN A 141 17.96 44.21 -5.89
N GLY A 142 18.08 43.91 -4.59
CA GLY A 142 18.27 44.91 -3.55
C GLY A 142 19.59 45.67 -3.68
N THR A 143 20.68 44.95 -3.99
CA THR A 143 21.99 45.58 -4.20
C THR A 143 22.04 46.45 -5.45
N ASP A 144 21.39 46.04 -6.53
CA ASP A 144 21.34 46.83 -7.76
C ASP A 144 20.48 48.08 -7.60
N ALA A 145 19.32 47.97 -6.94
CA ALA A 145 18.48 49.12 -6.62
C ALA A 145 19.22 50.13 -5.71
N ALA A 146 19.99 49.65 -4.72
CA ALA A 146 20.79 50.49 -3.85
C ALA A 146 21.92 51.20 -4.60
N ARG A 147 22.62 50.49 -5.50
CA ARG A 147 23.66 51.09 -6.36
C ARG A 147 23.08 52.17 -7.26
N GLN A 148 21.92 51.91 -7.87
CA GLN A 148 21.26 52.85 -8.78
C GLN A 148 20.84 54.11 -8.03
N THR A 149 20.24 53.95 -6.86
CA THR A 149 19.87 55.07 -5.97
C THR A 149 21.09 55.90 -5.55
N ALA A 150 22.22 55.25 -5.23
CA ALA A 150 23.44 55.94 -4.87
C ALA A 150 24.02 56.74 -6.05
N HIS A 151 24.01 56.17 -7.26
CA HIS A 151 24.45 56.86 -8.48
C HIS A 151 23.56 58.07 -8.83
N ASP A 152 22.24 57.92 -8.71
CA ASP A 152 21.29 59.00 -8.96
C ASP A 152 21.44 60.14 -7.95
N ALA A 153 21.66 59.81 -6.67
CA ALA A 153 21.92 60.79 -5.62
C ALA A 153 23.23 61.56 -5.87
N GLU A 154 24.31 60.88 -6.29
CA GLU A 154 25.58 61.53 -6.63
C GLU A 154 25.48 62.46 -7.86
N GLN A 155 24.71 62.08 -8.88
CA GLN A 155 24.48 62.93 -10.05
C GLN A 155 23.65 64.16 -9.69
N THR A 156 22.62 63.98 -8.87
CA THR A 156 21.77 65.08 -8.41
C THR A 156 22.60 66.07 -7.58
N ALA A 157 23.43 65.58 -6.67
CA ALA A 157 24.32 66.43 -5.86
C ALA A 157 25.33 67.20 -6.71
N ARG A 158 25.85 66.61 -7.79
CA ARG A 158 26.74 67.29 -8.74
C ARG A 158 26.05 68.38 -9.54
N ASN A 159 24.83 68.15 -10.01
CA ASN A 159 24.07 69.13 -10.80
C ASN A 159 23.54 70.33 -9.99
N VAL A 160 23.33 70.17 -8.68
CA VAL A 160 22.89 71.26 -7.80
C VAL A 160 24.03 72.21 -7.43
N ASN A 161 25.29 71.79 -7.58
CA ASN A 161 26.48 72.55 -7.19
C ASN A 161 27.25 73.15 -8.39
N SER A 162 26.62 73.19 -9.57
CA SER A 162 27.12 73.77 -10.82
C SER A 162 26.16 74.84 -11.32
#